data_AF-A0A926JRV5-F1
#
_entry.id   AF-A0A926JRV5-F1
#
_cell.length_a   1.000
_cell.length_b   1.000
_cell.length_c   1.000
_cell.angle_alpha   90.00
_cell.angle_beta   90.00
_cell.angle_gamma   90.00
#
_symmetry.space_group_name_H-M   'P 1'
#
loop_
_entity.id
_entity.type
_entity.pdbx_description
1 polymer ?
#
loop_
_entity_poly.entity_id
_entity_poly.type
_entity_poly.pdbx_seq_one_letter_code
_entity_poly.pdbx_strand_id
1 'polypeptide(L)'
;KPTFEKYGVIHYCVPNIPARYSRTASVSISNIFTPYLLKIGEEGGLENSLRFDRGLRNGLYFYHGILTNRTVAEWFNLSHSDINLLIF
;
A
#
# COMPACT_ATOMS: atom_id res chain seq x y z
N LYS A 1 8.73 21.16 -20.28
CA LYS A 1 8.12 20.08 -21.09
C LYS A 1 8.26 18.77 -20.32
N PRO A 2 7.20 17.93 -20.18
CA PRO A 2 7.25 16.70 -19.39
C PRO A 2 7.89 15.50 -20.12
N THR A 3 8.41 15.72 -21.33
CA THR A 3 9.06 14.72 -22.16
C THR A 3 10.50 15.12 -22.46
N PHE A 4 11.36 14.13 -22.69
CA PHE A 4 12.72 14.31 -23.18
C PHE A 4 13.07 13.21 -24.19
N GLU A 5 14.01 13.48 -25.10
CA GLU A 5 14.47 12.50 -26.08
C GLU A 5 15.77 11.85 -25.63
N LYS A 6 15.86 10.52 -25.71
CA LYS A 6 17.08 9.76 -25.43
C LYS A 6 17.17 8.54 -26.34
N TYR A 7 18.30 8.38 -27.02
CA TYR A 7 18.52 7.33 -28.04
C TYR A 7 17.50 7.35 -29.19
N GLY A 8 17.04 8.54 -29.61
CA GLY A 8 16.03 8.68 -30.67
C GLY A 8 14.59 8.35 -30.25
N VAL A 9 14.33 8.15 -28.95
CA VAL A 9 13.00 7.84 -28.39
C VAL A 9 12.56 8.96 -27.46
N ILE A 10 11.28 9.37 -27.55
CA ILE A 10 10.66 10.34 -26.64
C ILE A 10 10.17 9.61 -25.37
N HIS A 11 10.70 10.01 -24.22
CA HIS A 11 10.37 9.44 -22.90
C HIS A 11 9.40 10.36 -22.15
N TYR A 12 8.33 9.79 -21.59
CA TYR A 12 7.41 10.46 -20.67
C TYR A 12 7.39 9.73 -19.32
N CYS A 13 8.04 10.31 -18.31
CA CYS A 13 8.27 9.67 -17.00
C CYS A 13 7.69 10.51 -15.84
N VAL A 14 6.57 11.20 -16.05
CA VAL A 14 5.91 11.98 -15.00
C VAL A 14 5.33 11.02 -13.95
N PRO A 15 5.77 11.06 -12.68
CA PRO A 15 5.19 10.22 -11.64
C PRO A 15 3.78 10.67 -11.29
N ASN A 16 2.98 9.78 -10.71
CA ASN A 16 1.64 10.08 -10.22
C ASN A 16 0.73 10.77 -11.27
N ILE A 17 0.65 10.18 -12.47
CA ILE A 17 -0.27 10.61 -13.53
C ILE A 17 -1.73 10.73 -13.05
N PRO A 18 -2.26 9.82 -12.19
CA PRO A 18 -3.63 9.93 -11.69
C PRO A 18 -3.94 11.26 -11.00
N ALA A 19 -2.95 11.93 -10.39
CA ALA A 19 -3.16 13.24 -9.76
C ALA A 19 -3.58 14.34 -10.75
N ARG A 20 -3.26 14.20 -12.05
CA ARG A 20 -3.76 15.12 -13.10
C ARG A 20 -5.28 15.01 -13.30
N TYR A 21 -5.88 13.90 -12.89
CA TYR A 21 -7.31 13.63 -12.96
C TYR A 21 -7.86 13.35 -11.56
N SER A 22 -7.58 14.27 -10.63
CA SER A 22 -7.80 14.11 -9.19
C SER A 22 -9.20 13.61 -8.83
N ARG A 23 -10.27 14.19 -9.42
CA ARG A 23 -11.65 13.76 -9.13
C ARG A 23 -11.89 12.29 -9.45
N THR A 24 -11.46 11.85 -10.64
CA THR A 24 -11.62 10.46 -11.07
C THR A 24 -10.76 9.54 -10.21
N ALA A 25 -9.48 9.88 -10.01
CA ALA A 25 -8.56 9.09 -9.20
C ALA A 25 -9.07 8.92 -7.76
N SER A 26 -9.54 9.99 -7.12
CA SER A 26 -10.10 9.94 -5.77
C SER A 26 -11.34 9.06 -5.71
N VAL A 27 -12.30 9.21 -6.64
CA VAL A 27 -13.49 8.35 -6.66
C VAL A 27 -13.12 6.88 -6.85
N SER A 28 -12.19 6.58 -7.76
CA SER A 28 -11.72 5.20 -7.98
C SER A 28 -11.06 4.61 -6.74
N ILE A 29 -10.16 5.35 -6.08
CA ILE A 29 -9.50 4.91 -4.85
C ILE A 29 -10.54 4.72 -3.73
N SER A 30 -11.44 5.68 -3.53
CA SER A 30 -12.49 5.59 -2.52
C SER A 30 -13.36 4.35 -2.72
N ASN A 31 -13.79 4.06 -3.94
CA ASN A 31 -14.60 2.87 -4.22
C ASN A 31 -13.87 1.55 -3.88
N ILE A 32 -12.54 1.50 -3.99
CA ILE A 32 -11.74 0.33 -3.63
C ILE A 32 -11.56 0.25 -2.10
N PHE A 33 -11.27 1.36 -1.42
CA PHE A 33 -10.94 1.36 0.01
C PHE A 33 -12.15 1.37 0.95
N THR A 34 -13.27 1.95 0.52
CA THR A 34 -14.50 2.03 1.33
C THR A 34 -14.92 0.67 1.90
N PRO A 35 -15.01 -0.43 1.11
CA PRO A 35 -15.39 -1.73 1.67
C PRO A 35 -14.39 -2.25 2.71
N TYR A 36 -13.08 -2.01 2.54
CA TYR A 36 -12.08 -2.38 3.55
C TYR A 36 -12.28 -1.62 4.86
N LEU A 37 -12.53 -0.30 4.78
CA LEU A 37 -12.75 0.53 5.97
C LEU A 37 -14.02 0.13 6.73
N LEU A 38 -15.10 -0.15 6.01
CA LEU A 38 -16.35 -0.62 6.61
C LEU A 38 -16.15 -1.97 7.29
N LYS A 39 -15.51 -2.93 6.61
CA LYS A 39 -15.18 -4.24 7.16
C LYS A 39 -14.33 -4.13 8.43
N ILE A 40 -13.32 -3.24 8.45
CA ILE A 40 -12.51 -2.99 9.64
C ILE A 40 -13.35 -2.48 10.82
N GLY A 41 -14.32 -1.60 10.54
CA GLY A 41 -15.24 -1.13 11.56
C GLY A 41 -16.17 -2.22 12.10
N GLU A 42 -16.72 -3.05 11.21
CA GLU A 42 -17.65 -4.14 11.56
C GLU A 42 -16.96 -5.29 12.31
N GLU A 43 -15.71 -5.60 11.97
CA GLU A 43 -14.92 -6.66 12.61
C GLU A 43 -14.34 -6.22 13.97
N GLY A 44 -14.67 -5.04 14.48
CA GLY A 44 -14.23 -4.59 15.81
C GLY A 44 -12.79 -4.05 15.84
N GLY A 45 -12.25 -3.66 14.68
CA GLY A 45 -10.97 -2.95 14.57
C GLY A 45 -9.92 -3.66 13.72
N LEU A 46 -8.83 -2.94 13.48
CA LEU A 46 -7.78 -3.35 12.54
C LEU A 46 -7.14 -4.70 12.91
N GLU A 47 -6.87 -4.95 14.19
CA GLU A 47 -6.22 -6.19 14.64
C GLU A 47 -7.07 -7.43 14.32
N ASN A 48 -8.38 -7.33 14.53
CA ASN A 48 -9.27 -8.44 14.23
C ASN A 48 -9.37 -8.65 12.72
N SER A 49 -9.47 -7.58 11.93
CA SER A 49 -9.46 -7.68 10.47
C SER A 49 -8.18 -8.27 9.90
N LEU A 50 -7.02 -7.95 10.48
CA LEU A 50 -5.75 -8.53 10.07
C LEU A 50 -5.68 -10.05 10.32
N ARG A 51 -6.44 -10.60 11.28
CA ARG A 51 -6.53 -12.04 11.53
C ARG A 51 -7.31 -12.79 10.44
N PHE A 52 -8.34 -12.18 9.88
CA PHE A 52 -9.21 -12.83 8.88
C PHE A 52 -8.88 -12.46 7.44
N ASP A 53 -8.40 -11.25 7.19
CA ASP A 53 -8.11 -10.73 5.86
C ASP A 53 -6.61 -10.83 5.52
N ARG A 54 -6.26 -11.88 4.75
CA ARG A 54 -4.88 -12.08 4.26
C ARG A 54 -4.43 -10.96 3.31
N GLY A 55 -5.35 -10.36 2.54
CA GLY A 55 -5.03 -9.28 1.62
C GLY A 55 -4.61 -8.02 2.37
N LEU A 56 -5.39 -7.64 3.39
CA LEU A 56 -5.08 -6.53 4.28
C LEU A 56 -3.76 -6.78 5.03
N ARG A 57 -3.53 -8.00 5.52
CA ARG A 57 -2.29 -8.40 6.21
C ARG A 57 -1.05 -8.23 5.34
N ASN A 58 -1.10 -8.64 4.08
CA ASN A 58 0.03 -8.50 3.16
C ASN A 58 0.35 -7.03 2.83
N GLY A 59 -0.61 -6.13 3.01
CA GLY A 59 -0.43 -4.69 2.85
C GLY A 59 0.25 -4.00 4.03
N LEU A 60 0.54 -4.71 5.13
CA LEU A 60 1.11 -4.13 6.34
C LEU A 60 2.63 -3.91 6.20
N TYR A 61 3.09 -2.73 6.61
CA TYR A 61 4.51 -2.37 6.59
C TYR A 61 5.07 -2.38 8.01
N PHE A 62 4.36 -1.77 8.95
CA PHE A 62 4.74 -1.70 10.37
C PHE A 62 3.58 -2.09 11.26
N TYR A 63 3.89 -2.76 12.38
CA TYR A 63 2.95 -3.06 13.45
C TYR A 63 3.65 -2.85 14.79
N HIS A 64 3.11 -1.99 15.67
CA HIS A 64 3.71 -1.61 16.95
C HIS A 64 5.22 -1.29 16.90
N GLY A 65 5.65 -0.58 15.85
CA GLY A 65 7.07 -0.19 15.66
C GLY A 65 7.96 -1.29 15.08
N ILE A 66 7.42 -2.48 14.84
CA ILE A 66 8.14 -3.59 14.20
C ILE A 66 7.86 -3.58 12.69
N LEU A 67 8.93 -3.62 11.89
CA LEU A 67 8.83 -3.77 10.45
C LEU A 67 8.38 -5.20 10.12
N THR A 68 7.30 -5.32 9.36
CA THR A 68 6.68 -6.61 9.00
C THR A 68 6.84 -6.96 7.53
N ASN A 69 7.05 -5.95 6.68
CA ASN A 69 7.27 -6.14 5.26
C ASN A 69 8.73 -6.53 4.96
N ARG A 70 8.91 -7.79 4.57
CA ARG A 70 10.22 -8.36 4.22
C ARG A 70 10.91 -7.63 3.07
N THR A 71 10.18 -7.28 2.02
CA THR A 71 10.76 -6.63 0.83
C THR A 71 11.37 -5.27 1.17
N VAL A 72 10.67 -4.48 1.97
CA VAL A 72 11.17 -3.19 2.47
C VAL A 72 12.39 -3.40 3.38
N ALA A 73 12.35 -4.41 4.24
CA ALA A 73 13.46 -4.75 5.11
C ALA A 73 14.74 -5.09 4.33
N GLU A 74 14.62 -5.88 3.27
CA GLU A 74 15.73 -6.26 2.40
C GLU A 74 16.29 -5.05 1.63
N TRP A 75 15.43 -4.16 1.11
CA TRP A 75 15.88 -2.96 0.39
C TRP A 75 16.72 -2.01 1.25
N PHE A 76 16.39 -1.88 2.52
CA PHE A 76 17.04 -0.96 3.46
C PHE A 76 17.97 -1.66 4.46
N ASN A 77 18.18 -2.98 4.31
CA ASN A 77 18.97 -3.81 5.22
C ASN A 77 18.56 -3.66 6.71
N LEU A 78 17.26 -3.68 6.97
CA LEU A 78 16.66 -3.57 8.30
C LEU A 78 16.21 -4.94 8.82
N SER A 79 16.16 -5.10 10.14
CA SER A 79 15.51 -6.25 10.77
C SER A 79 14.00 -6.19 10.56
N HIS A 80 13.37 -7.34 10.28
CA HIS A 80 11.92 -7.48 10.23
C HIS A 80 11.46 -8.69 11.03
N SER A 81 10.17 -8.73 11.35
CA SER A 81 9.54 -9.89 11.97
C SER A 81 8.22 -10.19 11.26
N ASP A 82 7.93 -11.48 11.10
CA ASP A 82 6.70 -11.90 10.45
C ASP A 82 5.48 -11.47 11.28
N ILE A 83 4.52 -10.82 10.63
CA ILE A 83 3.28 -10.36 11.27
C ILE A 83 2.47 -11.52 11.89
N ASN A 84 2.58 -12.73 11.35
CA ASN A 84 1.92 -13.90 11.90
C ASN A 84 2.46 -14.28 13.30
N LEU A 85 3.66 -13.85 13.67
CA LEU A 85 4.21 -14.04 15.02
C LEU A 85 3.74 -12.98 16.03
N LEU A 86 3.14 -11.89 15.54
CA LEU A 86 2.74 -10.75 16.37
C LEU A 86 1.22 -10.70 16.61
N ILE A 87 0.44 -11.27 15.69
CA ILE A 87 -1.04 -11.24 15.72
C ILE A 87 -1.63 -12.58 16.20
N PHE A 88 -0.85 -13.66 16.23
CA PHE A 88 -1.26 -14.98 16.74
C PHE A 88 -0.40 -15.40 17.93
#